data_AF-A0A1B1MNX6-F1
#
_entry.id   AF-A0A1B1MNX6-F1
#
_cell.length_a   1.000
_cell.length_b   1.000
_cell.length_c   1.000
_cell.angle_alpha   90.00
_cell.angle_beta   90.00
_cell.angle_gamma   90.00
#
_symmetry.space_group_name_H-M   'P 1'
#
loop_
_entity.id
_entity.type
_entity.pdbx_description
1 polymer ?
#
loop_
_entity_poly.entity_id
_entity_poly.type
_entity_poly.pdbx_seq_one_letter_code
_entity_poly.pdbx_strand_id
1 'polypeptide(L)'
;MGTKWSLTIDCAYPGKLAAFWALALGYEEKPAPAGFGSWEEWFSHHEVPEDEWDDGAYLSDPDGVGPTLSFLKVPEPKVAKNRLHIDVQVGGGRETPWEVRWPRVVEAVQRLTTAGATVVREDELQGRPDHVVMADPEGNEFCLV
;
A
#
# COMPACT_ATOMS: atom_id res chain seq x y z
N MET A 1 -16.66 20.07 1.44
CA MET A 1 -16.23 18.69 1.14
C MET A 1 -14.78 18.79 0.67
N GLY A 2 -13.88 17.94 1.18
CA GLY A 2 -12.51 17.91 0.68
C GLY A 2 -12.45 17.36 -0.76
N THR A 3 -11.42 17.74 -1.50
CA THR A 3 -11.18 17.20 -2.85
C THR A 3 -10.66 15.76 -2.75
N LYS A 4 -11.23 14.85 -3.54
CA LYS A 4 -10.72 13.47 -3.66
C LYS A 4 -9.35 13.47 -4.33
N TRP A 5 -8.48 12.58 -3.91
CA TRP A 5 -7.13 12.43 -4.43
C TRP A 5 -6.74 10.96 -4.47
N SER A 6 -5.66 10.65 -5.21
CA SER A 6 -5.09 9.31 -5.34
C SER A 6 -3.58 9.37 -5.22
N LEU A 7 -2.95 8.24 -4.92
CA LEU A 7 -1.49 8.10 -4.89
C LEU A 7 -1.06 7.01 -5.87
N THR A 8 -0.02 7.31 -6.64
CA THR A 8 0.64 6.35 -7.52
C THR A 8 2.02 6.02 -6.98
N ILE A 9 2.38 4.73 -7.02
CA ILE A 9 3.67 4.21 -6.62
C ILE A 9 4.28 3.51 -7.84
N ASP A 10 5.43 4.00 -8.29
CA ASP A 10 6.20 3.38 -9.35
C ASP A 10 6.91 2.13 -8.80
N CYS A 11 6.93 1.05 -9.58
CA CYS A 11 7.41 -0.26 -9.15
C CYS A 11 7.83 -1.15 -10.32
N ALA A 12 8.45 -2.29 -10.02
CA ALA A 12 8.78 -3.31 -11.01
C ALA A 12 7.65 -4.36 -11.16
N TYR A 13 6.87 -4.61 -10.10
CA TYR A 13 5.86 -5.67 -10.04
C TYR A 13 4.52 -5.15 -9.49
N PRO A 14 3.69 -4.48 -10.31
CA PRO A 14 2.43 -3.86 -9.86
C PRO A 14 1.50 -4.80 -9.09
N GLY A 15 1.23 -6.00 -9.63
CA GLY A 15 0.34 -6.97 -8.98
C GLY A 15 0.85 -7.45 -7.62
N LYS A 16 2.17 -7.59 -7.46
CA LYS A 16 2.79 -8.01 -6.19
C LYS A 16 2.65 -6.92 -5.13
N LEU A 17 2.90 -5.65 -5.48
CA LEU A 17 2.70 -4.54 -4.56
C LEU A 17 1.22 -4.32 -4.24
N ALA A 18 0.34 -4.43 -5.23
CA ALA A 18 -1.10 -4.32 -5.00
C ALA A 18 -1.60 -5.39 -4.01
N ALA A 19 -1.20 -6.65 -4.16
CA ALA A 19 -1.57 -7.70 -3.21
C ALA A 19 -1.06 -7.42 -1.78
N PHE A 20 0.17 -6.92 -1.66
CA PHE A 20 0.74 -6.53 -0.38
C PHE A 20 -0.02 -5.36 0.27
N TRP A 21 -0.29 -4.30 -0.48
CA TRP A 21 -0.95 -3.10 0.03
C TRP A 21 -2.45 -3.31 0.28
N ALA A 22 -3.11 -4.18 -0.49
CA ALA A 22 -4.47 -4.65 -0.20
C ALA A 22 -4.53 -5.30 1.18
N LEU A 23 -3.59 -6.21 1.49
CA LEU A 23 -3.47 -6.82 2.81
C LEU A 23 -3.15 -5.78 3.90
N ALA A 24 -2.23 -4.84 3.65
CA ALA A 24 -1.81 -3.85 4.63
C ALA A 24 -2.95 -2.89 5.03
N LEU A 25 -3.76 -2.47 4.06
CA LEU A 25 -4.79 -1.45 4.25
C LEU A 25 -6.21 -2.02 4.41
N GLY A 26 -6.42 -3.30 4.12
CA GLY A 26 -7.76 -3.88 3.98
C GLY A 26 -8.49 -3.37 2.73
N TYR A 27 -7.73 -2.95 1.72
CA TYR A 27 -8.27 -2.45 0.45
C TYR A 27 -8.60 -3.62 -0.47
N GLU A 28 -9.41 -3.34 -1.48
CA GLU A 28 -9.76 -4.29 -2.54
C GLU A 28 -9.19 -3.86 -3.89
N GLU A 29 -9.10 -4.82 -4.81
CA GLU A 29 -8.79 -4.51 -6.20
C GLU A 29 -9.88 -3.61 -6.77
N LYS A 30 -9.46 -2.49 -7.37
CA LYS A 30 -10.37 -1.52 -7.93
C LYS A 30 -11.03 -2.14 -9.17
N PRO A 31 -12.36 -2.08 -9.31
CA PRO A 31 -13.04 -2.56 -10.50
C PRO A 31 -12.63 -1.76 -11.74
N ALA A 32 -12.79 -2.39 -12.90
CA ALA A 32 -12.59 -1.73 -14.18
C ALA A 32 -13.47 -0.47 -14.31
N PRO A 33 -13.07 0.49 -15.18
CA PRO A 33 -13.86 1.69 -15.41
C PRO A 33 -15.31 1.39 -15.82
N ALA A 34 -16.21 2.31 -15.47
CA ALA A 34 -17.64 2.14 -15.75
C ALA A 34 -17.91 1.87 -17.24
N GLY A 35 -18.71 0.84 -17.50
CA GLY A 35 -19.01 0.37 -18.86
C GLY A 35 -18.24 -0.87 -19.30
N PHE A 36 -17.29 -1.35 -18.48
CA PHE A 36 -16.49 -2.54 -18.77
C PHE A 36 -16.65 -3.59 -17.65
N GLY A 37 -16.67 -4.87 -18.01
CA GLY A 37 -16.80 -5.99 -17.08
C GLY A 37 -15.48 -6.41 -16.43
N SER A 38 -14.34 -6.09 -17.06
CA SER A 38 -13.01 -6.37 -16.51
C SER A 38 -11.95 -5.39 -17.04
N TRP A 39 -10.76 -5.41 -16.43
CA TRP A 39 -9.62 -4.60 -16.88
C TRP A 39 -9.15 -5.04 -18.26
N GLU A 40 -9.14 -6.35 -18.54
CA GLU A 40 -8.80 -6.92 -19.85
C GLU A 40 -9.74 -6.41 -20.95
N GLU A 41 -11.04 -6.30 -20.67
CA GLU A 41 -12.01 -5.72 -21.61
C GLU A 41 -11.70 -4.24 -21.87
N TRP A 42 -11.39 -3.48 -20.81
CA TRP A 42 -11.03 -2.08 -20.91
C TRP A 42 -9.73 -1.89 -21.71
N PHE A 43 -8.69 -2.68 -21.43
CA PHE A 43 -7.41 -2.66 -22.14
C PHE A 43 -7.58 -3.02 -23.62
N SER A 44 -8.33 -4.09 -23.91
CA SER A 44 -8.64 -4.50 -25.28
C SER A 44 -9.36 -3.39 -26.06
N HIS A 45 -10.35 -2.74 -25.44
CA HIS A 45 -11.09 -1.64 -26.07
C HIS A 45 -10.20 -0.43 -26.40
N HIS A 46 -9.19 -0.16 -25.58
CA HIS A 46 -8.24 0.94 -25.77
C HIS A 46 -6.97 0.52 -26.52
N GLU A 47 -6.98 -0.68 -27.12
CA GLU A 47 -5.87 -1.19 -27.94
C GLU A 47 -4.53 -1.28 -27.18
N VAL A 48 -4.58 -1.52 -25.86
CA VAL A 48 -3.37 -1.75 -25.04
C VAL A 48 -2.81 -3.14 -25.38
N PRO A 49 -1.52 -3.26 -25.73
CA PRO A 49 -0.87 -4.55 -26.00
C PRO A 49 -1.02 -5.52 -24.82
N GLU A 50 -1.26 -6.81 -25.09
CA GLU A 50 -1.48 -7.83 -24.04
C GLU A 50 -0.27 -7.98 -23.10
N ASP A 51 0.95 -7.71 -23.59
CA ASP A 51 2.17 -7.73 -22.78
C ASP A 51 2.32 -6.52 -21.84
N GLU A 52 1.47 -5.51 -21.97
CA GLU A 52 1.38 -4.34 -21.08
C GLU A 52 0.21 -4.45 -20.08
N TRP A 53 -0.60 -5.53 -20.12
CA TRP A 53 -1.76 -5.66 -19.22
C TRP A 53 -1.37 -5.82 -17.74
N ASP A 54 -0.11 -6.19 -17.47
CA ASP A 54 0.45 -6.28 -16.12
C ASP A 54 1.20 -5.01 -15.66
N ASP A 55 1.22 -3.96 -16.49
CA ASP A 55 1.94 -2.71 -16.21
C ASP A 55 1.26 -1.85 -15.14
N GLY A 56 0.04 -2.20 -14.72
CA GLY A 56 -0.73 -1.48 -13.72
C GLY A 56 -1.51 -2.38 -12.78
N ALA A 57 -1.61 -1.97 -11.52
CA ALA A 57 -2.55 -2.53 -10.56
C ALA A 57 -3.16 -1.43 -9.69
N TYR A 58 -4.44 -1.56 -9.34
CA TYR A 58 -5.21 -0.47 -8.75
C TYR A 58 -6.00 -0.94 -7.55
N LEU A 59 -5.98 -0.18 -6.46
CA LEU A 59 -6.73 -0.49 -5.24
C LEU A 59 -7.67 0.64 -4.85
N SER A 60 -8.79 0.27 -4.24
CA SER A 60 -9.73 1.20 -3.60
C SER A 60 -10.07 0.76 -2.18
N ASP A 61 -10.37 1.74 -1.34
CA ASP A 61 -11.05 1.49 -0.08
C ASP A 61 -12.47 0.95 -0.38
N PRO A 62 -12.85 -0.23 0.15
CA PRO A 62 -14.18 -0.80 -0.06
C PRO A 62 -15.32 0.12 0.42
N ASP A 63 -15.07 0.97 1.43
CA ASP A 63 -16.07 1.93 1.94
C ASP A 63 -16.05 3.26 1.15
N GLY A 64 -15.10 3.42 0.23
CA GLY A 64 -14.96 4.61 -0.61
C GLY A 64 -14.56 5.88 0.14
N VAL A 65 -14.03 5.75 1.35
CA VAL A 65 -13.61 6.87 2.23
C VAL A 65 -12.16 7.28 1.93
N GLY A 66 -11.27 6.31 1.86
CA GLY A 66 -9.84 6.47 1.60
C GLY A 66 -9.51 6.79 0.14
N PRO A 67 -8.29 7.31 -0.11
CA PRO A 67 -7.79 7.52 -1.47
C PRO A 67 -7.58 6.19 -2.19
N THR A 68 -7.67 6.19 -3.52
CA THR A 68 -7.26 5.03 -4.32
C THR A 68 -5.74 4.98 -4.45
N LEU A 69 -5.20 3.77 -4.53
CA LEU A 69 -3.78 3.54 -4.85
C LEU A 69 -3.63 2.99 -6.27
N SER A 70 -2.53 3.35 -6.92
CA SER A 70 -2.14 2.81 -8.22
C SER A 70 -0.68 2.39 -8.16
N PHE A 71 -0.35 1.23 -8.70
CA PHE A 71 1.00 0.72 -8.83
C PHE A 71 1.30 0.65 -10.32
N LEU A 72 2.30 1.40 -10.78
CA LEU A 72 2.65 1.48 -12.20
C LEU A 72 4.05 0.92 -12.42
N LYS A 73 4.19 0.11 -13.46
CA LYS A 73 5.45 -0.48 -13.83
C LYS A 73 6.36 0.57 -14.46
N VAL A 74 7.58 0.66 -13.97
CA VAL A 74 8.63 1.48 -14.57
C VAL A 74 9.91 0.65 -14.73
N PRO A 75 10.73 0.90 -15.76
CA PRO A 75 11.97 0.16 -15.96
C PRO A 75 13.06 0.57 -14.95
N GLU A 76 12.98 1.75 -14.34
CA GLU A 76 13.97 2.25 -13.40
C GLU A 76 13.85 1.58 -12.02
N PRO A 77 14.93 1.00 -11.49
CA PRO A 77 14.91 0.50 -10.13
C PRO A 77 14.90 1.65 -9.12
N LYS A 78 14.41 1.38 -7.90
CA LYS A 78 14.52 2.31 -6.77
C LYS A 78 15.98 2.63 -6.45
N VAL A 79 16.35 3.92 -6.49
CA VAL A 79 17.74 4.37 -6.25
C VAL A 79 17.96 5.08 -4.91
N ALA A 80 16.90 5.54 -4.26
CA ALA A 80 16.99 6.30 -3.01
C ALA A 80 15.75 6.11 -2.14
N LYS A 81 15.82 6.57 -0.89
CA LYS A 81 14.68 6.61 0.03
C LYS A 81 13.52 7.44 -0.54
N ASN A 82 12.30 6.96 -0.35
CA ASN A 82 11.09 7.70 -0.72
C ASN A 82 11.02 9.04 0.02
N ARG A 83 10.68 10.12 -0.70
CA ARG A 83 10.46 11.46 -0.11
C ARG A 83 9.00 11.71 0.28
N LEU A 84 8.25 10.62 0.33
CA LEU A 84 6.89 10.48 0.81
C LEU A 84 6.89 9.29 1.78
N HIS A 85 6.08 9.36 2.83
CA HIS A 85 5.82 8.22 3.71
C HIS A 85 4.32 7.97 3.80
N ILE A 86 3.95 6.70 3.96
CA ILE A 86 2.59 6.29 4.27
C ILE A 86 2.60 5.76 5.69
N ASP A 87 1.75 6.31 6.54
CA ASP A 87 1.55 5.83 7.91
C ASP A 87 0.27 4.98 7.97
N VAL A 88 0.43 3.68 8.18
CA VAL A 88 -0.68 2.73 8.32
C VAL A 88 -1.09 2.65 9.79
N GLN A 89 -2.28 3.16 10.10
CA GLN A 89 -2.78 3.33 11.46
C GLN A 89 -3.39 2.06 12.06
N VAL A 90 -2.60 1.00 12.14
CA VAL A 90 -3.03 -0.30 12.70
C VAL A 90 -3.27 -0.25 14.22
N GLY A 91 -2.67 0.74 14.89
CA GLY A 91 -2.78 0.95 16.32
C GLY A 91 -4.13 1.51 16.78
N GLY A 92 -4.92 2.09 15.87
CA GLY A 92 -6.17 2.79 16.20
C GLY A 92 -5.94 4.19 16.79
N GLY A 93 -4.90 4.88 16.33
CA GLY A 93 -4.65 6.29 16.68
C GLY A 93 -3.94 6.51 18.01
N ARG A 94 -3.54 7.77 18.24
CA ARG A 94 -2.76 8.21 19.42
C ARG A 94 -3.61 8.28 20.69
N GLU A 95 -4.92 8.34 20.54
CA GLU A 95 -5.93 8.29 21.59
C GLU A 95 -6.08 6.89 22.19
N THR A 96 -5.68 5.84 21.46
CA THR A 96 -5.71 4.46 21.97
C THR A 96 -4.54 4.24 22.95
N PRO A 97 -4.78 3.70 24.16
CA PRO A 97 -3.73 3.42 25.14
C PRO A 97 -2.61 2.56 24.56
N TRP A 98 -1.36 2.83 24.94
CA TRP A 98 -0.18 2.13 24.41
C TRP A 98 -0.27 0.61 24.59
N GLU A 99 -0.81 0.16 25.73
CA GLU A 99 -0.99 -1.25 26.08
C GLU A 99 -1.93 -2.00 25.13
N VAL A 100 -2.79 -1.26 24.40
CA VAL A 100 -3.68 -1.80 23.36
C VAL A 100 -3.10 -1.57 21.96
N ARG A 101 -2.52 -0.39 21.73
CA ARG A 101 -1.95 0.04 20.45
C ARG A 101 -0.75 -0.81 20.04
N TRP A 102 0.22 -0.99 20.94
CA TRP A 102 1.49 -1.63 20.62
C TRP A 102 1.34 -3.11 20.23
N PRO A 103 0.55 -3.95 20.93
CA PRO A 103 0.31 -5.33 20.50
C PRO A 103 -0.27 -5.42 19.07
N ARG A 104 -1.15 -4.48 18.66
CA ARG A 104 -1.70 -4.43 17.30
C ARG A 104 -0.65 -4.08 16.26
N VAL A 105 0.25 -3.15 16.59
CA VAL A 105 1.41 -2.83 15.74
C VAL A 105 2.29 -4.07 15.57
N VAL A 106 2.63 -4.77 16.66
CA VAL A 106 3.45 -5.99 16.60
C VAL A 106 2.79 -7.10 15.77
N GLU A 107 1.49 -7.32 15.93
CA GLU A 107 0.73 -8.28 15.11
C GLU A 107 0.76 -7.91 13.62
N ALA A 108 0.55 -6.62 13.30
CA ALA A 108 0.64 -6.13 11.94
C ALA A 108 2.05 -6.30 11.35
N VAL A 109 3.12 -6.03 12.12
CA VAL A 109 4.50 -6.28 11.70
C VAL A 109 4.70 -7.75 11.30
N GLN A 110 4.25 -8.70 12.12
CA GLN A 110 4.37 -10.13 11.84
C GLN A 110 3.61 -10.53 10.57
N ARG A 111 2.37 -10.06 10.44
CA ARG A 111 1.51 -10.32 9.28
C ARG A 111 2.13 -9.78 7.99
N LEU A 112 2.63 -8.54 8.00
CA LEU A 112 3.22 -7.92 6.80
C LEU A 112 4.61 -8.46 6.47
N THR A 113 5.40 -8.87 7.48
CA THR A 113 6.66 -9.58 7.24
C THR A 113 6.42 -10.91 6.53
N THR A 114 5.37 -11.64 6.93
CA THR A 114 4.96 -12.88 6.23
C THR A 114 4.56 -12.62 4.78
N ALA A 115 4.02 -11.44 4.49
CA ALA A 115 3.67 -11.00 3.13
C ALA A 115 4.85 -10.42 2.33
N GLY A 116 6.08 -10.46 2.87
CA GLY A 116 7.30 -10.06 2.17
C GLY A 116 7.81 -8.66 2.50
N ALA A 117 7.22 -7.95 3.47
CA ALA A 117 7.83 -6.73 3.99
C ALA A 117 9.08 -7.01 4.83
N THR A 118 9.91 -6.00 5.00
CA THR A 118 11.09 -6.04 5.87
C THR A 118 10.99 -4.98 6.96
N VAL A 119 11.43 -5.32 8.18
CA VAL A 119 11.56 -4.33 9.26
C VAL A 119 12.83 -3.52 9.00
N VAL A 120 12.69 -2.20 8.86
CA VAL A 120 13.82 -1.27 8.67
C VAL A 120 14.35 -0.82 10.02
N ARG A 121 13.45 -0.35 10.91
CA ARG A 121 13.78 0.00 12.29
C ARG A 121 12.52 0.13 13.14
N GLU A 122 12.69 -0.03 14.45
CA GLU A 122 11.72 0.35 15.47
C GLU A 122 12.14 1.70 16.06
N ASP A 123 11.20 2.63 16.13
CA ASP A 123 11.42 3.98 16.69
C ASP A 123 10.71 4.08 18.05
N GLU A 124 11.37 4.75 19.01
CA GLU A 124 10.89 4.91 20.38
C GLU A 124 10.38 6.34 20.67
N LEU A 125 9.42 6.45 21.58
CA LEU A 125 8.93 7.70 22.14
C LEU A 125 8.81 7.57 23.66
N GLN A 126 9.44 8.48 24.41
CA GLN A 126 9.42 8.49 25.88
C GLN A 126 9.89 7.17 26.52
N GLY A 127 10.89 6.52 25.91
CA GLY A 127 11.48 5.27 26.42
C GLY A 127 10.59 4.04 26.23
N ARG A 128 9.65 4.09 25.29
CA ARG A 128 8.83 2.95 24.87
C ARG A 128 8.78 2.87 23.34
N PRO A 129 8.63 1.67 22.77
CA PRO A 129 8.38 1.52 21.34
C PRO A 129 7.13 2.26 20.90
N ASP A 130 7.23 2.95 19.77
CA ASP A 130 6.19 3.85 19.28
C ASP A 130 5.64 3.44 17.91
N HIS A 131 6.51 3.23 16.94
CA HIS A 131 6.14 2.81 15.59
C HIS A 131 7.27 2.00 14.97
N VAL A 132 6.93 1.24 13.93
CA VAL A 132 7.91 0.45 13.19
C VAL A 132 7.94 0.96 11.75
N VAL A 133 9.12 1.34 11.29
CA VAL A 133 9.35 1.61 9.87
C VAL A 133 9.64 0.28 9.18
N MET A 134 8.84 -0.01 8.16
CA MET A 134 8.98 -1.19 7.32
C MET A 134 9.23 -0.78 5.87
N ALA A 135 9.73 -1.72 5.07
CA ALA A 135 9.80 -1.61 3.62
C ALA A 135 8.89 -2.67 3.01
N ASP A 136 8.11 -2.30 2.00
CA ASP A 136 7.30 -3.24 1.23
C ASP A 136 8.19 -4.22 0.41
N PRO A 137 7.63 -5.17 -0.34
CA PRO A 137 8.42 -6.16 -1.10
C PRO A 137 9.37 -5.58 -2.16
N GLU A 138 9.27 -4.29 -2.48
CA GLU A 138 10.18 -3.58 -3.40
C GLU A 138 11.04 -2.52 -2.69
N GLY A 139 10.97 -2.45 -1.35
CA GLY A 139 11.79 -1.56 -0.55
C GLY A 139 11.21 -0.16 -0.38
N ASN A 140 9.94 0.07 -0.70
CA ASN A 140 9.27 1.34 -0.41
C ASN A 140 8.96 1.45 1.08
N GLU A 141 9.45 2.53 1.70
CA GLU A 141 9.33 2.71 3.13
C GLU A 141 7.94 3.21 3.56
N PHE A 142 7.39 2.60 4.62
CA PHE A 142 6.14 2.99 5.27
C PHE A 142 6.21 2.76 6.78
N CYS A 143 5.31 3.37 7.56
CA CYS A 143 5.28 3.21 9.01
C CYS A 143 4.02 2.45 9.45
N LEU A 144 4.16 1.60 10.47
CA LEU A 144 3.04 1.08 11.24
C LEU A 144 2.92 1.85 12.55
N VAL A 145 1.78 2.53 12.74
CA VAL A 145 1.54 3.47 13.87
C VAL A 145 0.32 3.11 14.72
#